data_AF-A0A6B4JI53-F1
#
_entry.id   AF-A0A6B4JI53-F1
#
_cell.length_a   1.000
_cell.length_b   1.000
_cell.length_c   1.000
_cell.angle_alpha   90.00
_cell.angle_beta   90.00
_cell.angle_gamma   90.00
#
_symmetry.space_group_name_H-M   'P 1'
#
loop_
_entity.id
_entity.type
_entity.pdbx_description
1 polymer ?
#
loop_
_entity_poly.entity_id
_entity_poly.type
_entity_poly.pdbx_seq_one_letter_code
_entity_poly.pdbx_strand_id
1 'polypeptide(L)'
;MKKLKKLIIYAFIVLSIITNTSINANAHASEPVPTAKIYTEGIYHFDKSIGKKVTLKLITPEKPITVIIIEDEHEKLKYYFNLNKNIPLTDVFLDIPISKHTVLLEGPGQLSLTFEE
;
A
#
# COMPACT_ATOMS: atom_id res chain seq x y z
N MET A 1 27.41 33.06 -49.88
CA MET A 1 26.29 33.20 -48.91
C MET A 1 25.12 32.22 -49.10
N LYS A 2 24.65 31.92 -50.33
CA LYS A 2 23.48 31.02 -50.54
C LYS A 2 23.67 29.58 -50.00
N LYS A 3 24.87 29.00 -50.15
CA LYS A 3 25.21 27.65 -49.65
C LYS A 3 25.22 27.56 -48.12
N LEU A 4 25.75 28.60 -47.45
CA LEU A 4 25.79 28.69 -45.98
C LEU A 4 24.38 28.81 -45.39
N LYS A 5 23.50 29.61 -46.01
CA LYS A 5 22.09 29.71 -45.60
C LYS A 5 21.35 28.37 -45.74
N LYS A 6 21.59 27.60 -46.81
CA LYS A 6 21.02 26.26 -46.98
C LYS A 6 21.51 25.27 -45.90
N LEU A 7 22.78 25.34 -45.53
CA LEU A 7 23.36 24.48 -44.50
C LEU A 7 22.70 24.73 -43.13
N ILE A 8 22.51 26.01 -42.76
CA ILE A 8 21.88 26.40 -41.49
C ILE A 8 20.42 25.91 -41.42
N ILE A 9 19.67 26.05 -42.52
CA ILE A 9 18.29 25.57 -42.61
C ILE A 9 18.24 24.04 -42.44
N TYR A 10 19.16 23.31 -43.10
CA TYR A 10 19.23 21.86 -42.98
C TYR A 10 19.54 21.41 -41.56
N ALA A 11 20.49 22.07 -40.90
CA ALA A 11 20.84 21.79 -39.51
C ALA A 11 19.65 22.03 -38.56
N PHE A 12 18.87 23.08 -38.79
CA PHE A 12 17.69 23.39 -37.98
C PHE A 12 16.57 22.36 -38.15
N ILE A 13 16.36 21.86 -39.37
CA ILE A 13 15.37 20.81 -39.65
C ILE A 13 15.77 19.51 -38.96
N VAL A 14 17.03 19.10 -39.08
CA VAL A 14 17.53 17.87 -38.43
C VAL A 14 17.40 17.97 -36.90
N LEU A 15 17.76 19.11 -36.32
CA LEU A 15 17.63 19.33 -34.88
C LEU A 15 16.17 19.26 -34.42
N SER A 16 15.25 19.83 -35.21
CA SER A 16 13.81 19.80 -34.92
C SER A 16 13.23 18.38 -34.97
N ILE A 17 13.73 17.51 -35.85
CA ILE A 17 13.28 16.11 -35.91
C ILE A 17 13.76 15.34 -34.67
N ILE A 18 14.98 15.59 -34.21
CA ILE A 18 15.55 14.91 -33.03
C ILE A 18 14.80 15.32 -31.74
N THR A 19 14.38 16.58 -31.61
CA THR A 19 13.67 17.04 -30.41
C THR A 19 12.18 16.66 -30.36
N ASN A 20 11.59 16.22 -31.48
CA ASN A 20 10.18 15.83 -31.57
C ASN A 20 9.95 14.31 -31.47
N THR A 21 10.97 13.52 -31.11
CA THR A 21 10.75 12.12 -30.78
C THR A 21 9.87 12.05 -29.54
N SER A 22 8.65 11.56 -29.72
CA SER A 22 7.68 11.34 -28.66
C SER A 22 8.31 10.56 -27.51
N ILE A 23 8.44 11.20 -26.34
CA ILE A 23 8.77 10.52 -25.10
C ILE A 23 7.60 9.59 -24.80
N ASN A 24 7.83 8.28 -24.96
CA ASN A 24 6.84 7.30 -24.57
C ASN A 24 6.86 7.23 -23.05
N ALA A 25 6.00 8.00 -22.41
CA ALA A 25 5.77 7.87 -20.98
C ALA A 25 5.13 6.50 -20.76
N ASN A 26 5.95 5.50 -20.41
CA ASN A 26 5.42 4.29 -19.81
C ASN A 26 4.73 4.74 -18.53
N ALA A 27 3.40 4.79 -18.56
CA ALA A 27 2.61 4.87 -17.35
C ALA A 27 3.09 3.71 -16.47
N HIS A 28 3.76 4.03 -15.37
CA HIS A 28 4.01 3.05 -14.33
C HIS A 28 2.64 2.44 -14.02
N ALA A 29 2.56 1.10 -14.09
CA ALA A 29 1.36 0.38 -13.70
C ALA A 29 0.91 0.97 -12.37
N SER A 30 -0.37 1.37 -12.30
CA SER A 30 -0.98 1.90 -11.08
C SER A 30 -0.53 1.00 -9.93
N GLU A 31 0.11 1.61 -8.92
CA GLU A 31 0.50 0.91 -7.69
C GLU A 31 -0.69 0.05 -7.24
N PRO A 32 -0.47 -1.21 -6.83
CA PRO A 32 -1.57 -2.10 -6.54
C PRO A 32 -2.42 -1.47 -5.44
N VAL A 33 -3.72 -1.32 -5.71
CA VAL A 33 -4.64 -0.71 -4.75
C VAL A 33 -4.71 -1.64 -3.54
N PRO A 34 -4.44 -1.15 -2.31
CA PRO A 34 -4.52 -1.95 -1.10
C PRO A 34 -5.87 -2.65 -1.02
N THR A 35 -5.87 -3.98 -1.14
CA THR A 35 -7.12 -4.76 -1.17
C THR A 35 -7.56 -4.99 0.27
N ALA A 36 -8.44 -4.12 0.77
CA ALA A 36 -9.09 -4.31 2.04
C ALA A 36 -9.93 -5.60 2.02
N LYS A 37 -9.60 -6.57 2.90
CA LYS A 37 -10.39 -7.78 3.10
C LYS A 37 -11.06 -7.73 4.47
N ILE A 38 -12.26 -8.30 4.56
CA ILE A 38 -12.96 -8.51 5.82
C ILE A 38 -12.49 -9.85 6.40
N TYR A 39 -12.05 -9.81 7.65
CA TYR A 39 -11.59 -10.94 8.42
C TYR A 39 -12.52 -11.18 9.61
N THR A 40 -12.69 -12.44 9.97
CA THR A 40 -13.40 -12.91 11.17
C THR A 40 -12.41 -13.55 12.13
N GLU A 41 -12.88 -14.09 13.25
CA GLU A 41 -12.07 -14.94 14.13
C GLU A 41 -11.21 -15.95 13.34
N GLY A 42 -9.93 -16.06 13.71
CA GLY A 42 -8.97 -16.92 13.04
C GLY A 42 -7.53 -16.44 13.15
N ILE A 43 -6.64 -17.23 12.56
CA ILE A 43 -5.20 -16.96 12.47
C ILE A 43 -4.86 -16.71 11.00
N TYR A 44 -4.25 -15.58 10.70
CA TYR A 44 -3.94 -15.13 9.35
C TYR A 44 -2.46 -14.82 9.22
N HIS A 45 -1.81 -15.39 8.22
CA HIS A 45 -0.40 -15.16 7.92
C HIS A 45 -0.28 -14.21 6.73
N PHE A 46 0.58 -13.21 6.88
CA PHE A 46 0.83 -12.21 5.85
C PHE A 46 2.32 -12.22 5.50
N ASP A 47 2.62 -12.62 4.26
CA ASP A 47 4.00 -12.72 3.76
C ASP A 47 4.63 -11.39 3.36
N LYS A 48 3.83 -10.32 3.25
CA LYS A 48 4.25 -8.96 2.92
C LYS A 48 3.34 -7.91 3.58
N SER A 49 3.90 -7.07 4.45
CA SER A 49 3.48 -5.66 4.59
C SER A 49 4.53 -4.82 3.89
N ILE A 50 4.19 -4.17 2.79
CA ILE A 50 5.18 -3.39 2.03
C ILE A 50 5.25 -1.94 2.59
N GLY A 51 4.14 -1.45 3.14
CA GLY A 51 4.03 -0.16 3.81
C GLY A 51 4.14 -0.20 5.33
N LYS A 52 4.28 1.00 5.92
CA LYS A 52 4.38 1.19 7.38
C LYS A 52 3.00 1.21 8.05
N LYS A 53 1.94 1.49 7.30
CA LYS A 53 0.59 1.64 7.85
C LYS A 53 -0.23 0.38 7.67
N VAL A 54 -0.90 -0.02 8.75
CA VAL A 54 -1.96 -1.02 8.70
C VAL A 54 -3.22 -0.37 9.23
N THR A 55 -4.18 -0.16 8.34
CA THR A 55 -5.48 0.39 8.75
C THR A 55 -6.34 -0.78 9.22
N LEU A 56 -6.76 -0.73 10.48
CA LEU A 56 -7.76 -1.62 11.04
C LEU A 56 -9.12 -0.91 11.06
N LYS A 57 -10.16 -1.54 10.55
CA LYS A 57 -11.51 -0.97 10.58
C LYS A 57 -12.51 -2.01 11.10
N LEU A 58 -13.04 -1.76 12.30
CA LEU A 58 -14.11 -2.59 12.85
C LEU A 58 -15.39 -2.40 12.03
N ILE A 59 -15.92 -3.50 11.49
CA ILE A 59 -17.11 -3.53 10.63
C ILE A 59 -18.38 -3.74 11.48
N THR A 60 -18.27 -4.49 12.58
CA THR A 60 -19.38 -4.79 13.52
C THR A 60 -19.10 -4.16 14.90
N PRO A 61 -19.33 -2.85 15.09
CA PRO A 61 -19.01 -2.12 16.34
C PRO A 61 -19.76 -2.63 17.59
N GLU A 62 -20.84 -3.38 17.40
CA GLU A 62 -21.63 -4.00 18.45
C GLU A 62 -21.08 -5.35 18.94
N LYS A 63 -20.12 -5.93 18.20
CA LYS A 63 -19.51 -7.23 18.50
C LYS A 63 -18.04 -7.06 18.87
N PRO A 64 -17.61 -7.58 20.03
CA PRO A 64 -16.22 -7.46 20.45
C PRO A 64 -15.29 -8.29 19.56
N ILE A 65 -14.06 -7.81 19.36
CA ILE A 65 -12.98 -8.57 18.72
C ILE A 65 -11.63 -8.13 19.28
N THR A 66 -10.79 -9.10 19.62
CA THR A 66 -9.40 -8.88 19.98
C THR A 66 -8.53 -9.10 18.76
N VAL A 67 -7.57 -8.21 18.55
CA VAL A 67 -6.58 -8.28 17.48
C VAL A 67 -5.20 -8.38 18.09
N ILE A 68 -4.46 -9.41 17.71
CA ILE A 68 -3.08 -9.64 18.13
C ILE A 68 -2.22 -9.70 16.88
N ILE A 69 -1.16 -8.89 16.82
CA ILE A 69 -0.21 -8.89 15.71
C ILE A 69 1.15 -9.34 16.24
N ILE A 70 1.66 -10.44 15.69
CA ILE A 70 2.96 -11.03 16.02
C ILE A 70 3.89 -10.83 14.84
N GLU A 71 5.08 -10.30 15.10
CA GLU A 71 6.16 -10.21 14.11
C GLU A 71 6.85 -11.57 14.01
N ASP A 72 6.77 -12.21 12.83
CA ASP A 72 7.17 -13.60 12.66
C ASP A 72 8.69 -13.80 12.81
N GLU A 73 9.51 -12.82 12.40
CA GLU A 73 10.98 -12.92 12.44
C GLU A 73 11.53 -13.06 13.87
N HIS A 74 10.84 -12.46 14.84
CA HIS A 74 11.27 -12.38 16.24
C HIS A 74 10.31 -13.07 17.20
N GLU A 75 9.25 -13.71 16.68
CA GLU A 75 8.12 -14.29 17.43
C GLU A 75 7.57 -13.33 18.50
N LYS A 76 7.63 -12.03 18.23
CA LYS A 76 7.38 -11.00 19.23
C LYS A 76 5.99 -10.43 19.06
N LEU A 77 5.25 -10.37 20.16
CA LEU A 77 4.02 -9.59 20.22
C LEU A 77 4.33 -8.12 19.89
N LYS A 78 3.79 -7.64 18.79
CA LYS A 78 3.99 -6.27 18.32
C LYS A 78 2.84 -5.37 18.73
N TYR A 79 1.61 -5.85 18.53
CA TYR A 79 0.41 -5.08 18.83
C TYR A 79 -0.68 -5.95 19.44
N TYR A 80 -1.45 -5.34 20.34
CA TYR A 80 -2.61 -5.92 20.97
C TYR A 80 -3.71 -4.86 21.03
N PHE A 81 -4.85 -5.16 20.42
CA PHE A 81 -6.03 -4.30 20.43
C PHE A 81 -7.20 -5.09 20.97
N ASN A 82 -7.85 -4.57 22.00
CA ASN A 82 -9.12 -5.11 22.47
C ASN A 82 -10.24 -4.19 22.01
N LEU A 83 -10.94 -4.58 20.94
CA LEU A 83 -12.01 -3.79 20.35
C LEU A 83 -13.35 -4.21 20.97
N ASN A 84 -13.68 -3.61 22.10
CA ASN A 84 -14.94 -3.79 22.82
C ASN A 84 -16.06 -2.88 22.32
N LYS A 85 -17.30 -3.15 22.78
CA LYS A 85 -18.49 -2.35 22.46
C LYS A 85 -18.24 -0.84 22.60
N ASN A 86 -18.77 -0.06 21.65
CA ASN A 86 -18.72 1.41 21.59
C ASN A 86 -17.36 2.02 21.18
N ILE A 87 -16.43 1.26 20.63
CA ILE A 87 -15.22 1.84 20.02
C ILE A 87 -15.57 2.36 18.62
N PRO A 88 -15.43 3.67 18.35
CA PRO A 88 -15.64 4.20 17.01
C PRO A 88 -14.59 3.64 16.05
N LEU A 89 -14.89 3.72 14.76
CA LEU A 89 -13.96 3.38 13.68
C LEU A 89 -12.55 3.90 14.00
N THR A 90 -11.59 3.01 14.27
CA THR A 90 -10.26 3.40 14.75
C THR A 90 -9.23 3.06 13.70
N ASP A 91 -8.79 4.06 12.94
CA ASP A 91 -7.60 3.94 12.10
C ASP A 91 -6.39 3.81 13.02
N VAL A 92 -5.86 2.60 13.14
CA VAL A 92 -4.59 2.35 13.81
C VAL A 92 -3.45 2.57 12.81
N PHE A 93 -2.30 3.07 13.26
CA PHE A 93 -1.09 3.20 12.47
C PHE A 93 0.00 2.38 13.16
N LEU A 94 0.72 1.57 12.39
CA LEU A 94 1.87 0.84 12.92
C LEU A 94 3.12 1.70 12.68
N ASP A 95 3.99 1.78 13.67
CA ASP A 95 5.18 2.64 13.60
C ASP A 95 6.29 2.06 12.70
N ILE A 96 6.25 0.74 12.42
CA ILE A 96 7.33 0.02 11.72
C ILE A 96 6.69 -0.99 10.73
N PRO A 97 7.18 -1.05 9.47
CA PRO A 97 6.68 -2.02 8.50
C PRO A 97 7.01 -3.44 8.99
N ILE A 98 6.00 -4.31 9.02
CA ILE A 98 6.17 -5.69 9.50
C ILE A 98 6.30 -6.62 8.29
N SER A 99 7.53 -7.05 7.96
CA SER A 99 7.82 -7.82 6.75
C SER A 99 6.89 -9.04 6.62
N LYS A 100 6.92 -9.91 7.64
CA LYS A 100 6.07 -11.07 7.84
C LYS A 100 5.44 -11.03 9.21
N HIS A 101 4.15 -11.26 9.26
CA HIS A 101 3.43 -11.22 10.52
C HIS A 101 2.20 -12.11 10.52
N THR A 102 1.87 -12.55 11.71
CA THR A 102 0.69 -13.32 12.01
C THR A 102 -0.30 -12.44 12.75
N VAL A 103 -1.53 -12.35 12.24
CA VAL A 103 -2.64 -11.68 12.91
C VAL A 103 -3.57 -12.74 13.48
N LEU A 104 -3.79 -12.68 14.79
CA LEU A 104 -4.81 -13.46 15.47
C LEU A 104 -6.01 -12.55 15.74
N LEU A 105 -7.18 -13.03 15.34
CA LEU A 105 -8.46 -12.40 15.60
C LEU A 105 -9.26 -13.32 16.50
N GLU A 106 -9.72 -12.82 17.64
CA GLU A 106 -10.51 -13.57 18.62
C GLU A 106 -11.81 -12.83 18.92
N GLY A 107 -12.94 -13.50 18.76
CA GLY A 107 -14.26 -12.94 19.03
C GLY A 107 -15.15 -12.80 17.78
N PRO A 108 -16.46 -12.56 18.00
CA PRO A 108 -17.49 -12.61 16.95
C PRO A 108 -17.52 -11.38 16.03
N GLY A 109 -16.64 -10.39 16.25
CA GLY A 109 -16.56 -9.21 15.40
C GLY A 109 -16.01 -9.48 14.00
N GLN A 110 -16.19 -8.51 13.12
CA GLN A 110 -15.62 -8.49 11.78
C GLN A 110 -14.73 -7.28 11.62
N LEU A 111 -13.56 -7.46 11.05
CA LEU A 111 -12.56 -6.41 10.92
C LEU A 111 -12.00 -6.36 9.50
N SER A 112 -11.90 -5.17 8.94
CA SER A 112 -11.19 -4.93 7.69
C SER A 112 -9.75 -4.58 7.99
N LEU A 113 -8.81 -5.34 7.43
CA LEU A 113 -7.37 -5.04 7.47
C LEU A 113 -6.93 -4.54 6.10
N THR A 114 -6.26 -3.40 6.08
CA THR A 114 -5.62 -2.85 4.89
C THR A 114 -4.16 -2.57 5.21
N PHE A 115 -3.26 -3.30 4.55
CA PHE A 115 -1.82 -3.03 4.59
C PHE A 115 -1.52 -2.04 3.48
N GLU A 116 -0.85 -0.93 3.78
CA GLU A 116 -0.24 -0.14 2.72
C GLU A 116 0.76 -1.02 1.98
N GLU A 117 0.77 -0.90 0.65
CA GLU A 117 1.87 -1.39 -0.17
C GLU A 117 3.01 -0.36 -0.22
#